data_AF-A0A7Z0SEP5-F1
#
_entry.id   AF-A0A7Z0SEP5-F1
#
_cell.length_a   1.000
_cell.length_b   1.000
_cell.length_c   1.000
_cell.angle_alpha   90.00
_cell.angle_beta   90.00
_cell.angle_gamma   90.00
#
_symmetry.space_group_name_H-M   'P 1'
#
loop_
_entity.id
_entity.type
_entity.pdbx_description
1 polymer ?
#
loop_
_entity_poly.entity_id
_entity_poly.type
_entity_poly.pdbx_seq_one_letter_code
_entity_poly.pdbx_strand_id
1 'polypeptide(L)'
;MSYGTFVNALNKESQGCIVAYDNAKGHGGCILHLRTRPSTIFVPSSIITNHWDAAIQAIQEKIRASEGHDFHLAVNYENGMLTFEPQKNT
;
A
#
# COMPACT_ATOMS: atom_id res chain seq x y z
N MET A 1 11.60 0.58 11.77
CA MET A 1 10.20 1.04 11.93
C MET A 1 9.28 -0.16 11.80
N SER A 2 8.16 -0.21 12.52
CA SER A 2 7.20 -1.32 12.40
C SER A 2 6.11 -1.01 11.37
N TYR A 3 5.67 -2.04 10.64
CA TYR A 3 4.61 -1.93 9.64
C TYR A 3 3.29 -1.39 10.23
N GLY A 4 3.00 -1.69 11.50
CA GLY A 4 1.81 -1.17 12.18
C GLY A 4 1.79 0.35 12.28
N THR A 5 2.93 1.00 12.52
CA THR A 5 3.01 2.48 12.54
C THR A 5 2.72 3.07 11.15
N PHE A 6 3.18 2.40 10.09
CA PHE A 6 2.96 2.83 8.71
C PHE A 6 1.47 2.76 8.35
N VAL A 7 0.84 1.63 8.66
CA VAL A 7 -0.60 1.42 8.42
C VAL A 7 -1.44 2.38 9.25
N ASN A 8 -1.08 2.65 10.49
CA ASN A 8 -1.76 3.65 11.31
C ASN A 8 -1.67 5.05 10.71
N ALA A 9 -0.53 5.43 10.13
CA ALA A 9 -0.39 6.71 9.44
C ALA A 9 -1.26 6.77 8.17
N LEU A 10 -1.28 5.70 7.37
CA LEU A 10 -2.17 5.61 6.20
C LEU A 10 -3.65 5.75 6.59
N ASN A 11 -4.08 5.08 7.67
CA ASN A 11 -5.48 5.05 8.11
C ASN A 11 -6.02 6.39 8.65
N LYS A 12 -5.15 7.31 9.09
CA LYS A 12 -5.58 8.63 9.59
C LYS A 12 -6.36 9.43 8.54
N GLU A 13 -5.98 9.34 7.27
CA GLU A 13 -6.61 10.14 6.20
C GLU A 13 -7.34 9.31 5.12
N SER A 14 -7.23 7.98 5.20
CA SER A 14 -7.99 7.07 4.33
C SER A 14 -9.28 6.58 4.98
N GLN A 15 -9.76 7.24 6.06
CA GLN A 15 -11.07 6.99 6.69
C GLN A 15 -11.38 5.52 7.02
N GLY A 16 -10.36 4.72 7.33
CA GLY A 16 -10.53 3.29 7.63
C GLY A 16 -10.75 2.40 6.39
N CYS A 17 -10.33 2.85 5.21
CA CYS A 17 -10.29 2.03 4.00
C CYS A 17 -9.37 0.81 4.15
N ILE A 18 -8.32 0.87 4.98
CA ILE A 18 -7.44 -0.29 5.23
C ILE A 18 -7.98 -1.07 6.42
N VAL A 19 -8.40 -2.32 6.17
CA VAL A 19 -9.06 -3.18 7.17
C VAL A 19 -8.11 -4.20 7.80
N ALA A 20 -7.06 -4.58 7.07
CA ALA A 20 -6.04 -5.49 7.56
C ALA A 20 -4.73 -5.23 6.82
N TYR A 21 -3.64 -5.77 7.36
CA TYR A 21 -2.38 -5.83 6.66
C TYR A 21 -1.67 -7.15 6.99
N ASP A 22 -0.91 -7.67 6.03
CA ASP A 22 -0.02 -8.82 6.20
C ASP A 22 1.43 -8.37 6.02
N ASN A 23 2.31 -8.79 6.92
CA ASN A 23 3.74 -8.48 6.90
C ASN A 23 4.60 -9.73 7.18
N ALA A 24 4.13 -10.91 6.76
CA ALA A 24 4.79 -12.18 6.98
C ALA A 24 6.30 -12.11 6.65
N LYS A 25 7.11 -12.75 7.52
CA LYS A 25 8.57 -12.82 7.35
C LYS A 25 8.89 -13.44 5.99
N GLY A 26 9.67 -12.71 5.18
CA GLY A 26 10.10 -13.15 3.84
C GLY A 26 9.38 -12.47 2.68
N HIS A 27 8.28 -11.74 2.92
CA HIS A 27 7.56 -11.03 1.85
C HIS A 27 8.29 -9.78 1.33
N GLY A 28 9.33 -9.31 2.03
CA GLY A 28 10.05 -8.10 1.65
C GLY A 28 9.23 -6.82 1.72
N GLY A 29 8.09 -6.82 2.43
CA GLY A 29 7.15 -5.71 2.48
C GLY A 29 5.89 -6.01 3.28
N CYS A 30 4.84 -5.27 2.98
CA CYS A 30 3.53 -5.34 3.63
C CYS A 30 2.43 -5.35 2.57
N ILE A 31 1.43 -6.23 2.71
CA ILE A 31 0.22 -6.22 1.89
C ILE A 31 -0.87 -5.50 2.67
N LEU A 32 -1.48 -4.48 2.08
CA LEU A 32 -2.62 -3.76 2.63
C LEU A 32 -3.90 -4.37 2.06
N HIS A 33 -4.86 -4.70 2.92
CA HIS A 33 -6.19 -5.16 2.52
C HIS A 33 -7.19 -4.02 2.65
N LEU A 34 -7.95 -3.75 1.59
CA LEU A 34 -8.92 -2.66 1.55
C LEU A 34 -10.34 -3.14 1.87
N ARG A 35 -11.16 -2.26 2.47
CA ARG A 35 -12.54 -2.55 2.92
C ARG A 35 -13.48 -2.85 1.76
N THR A 36 -13.38 -2.05 0.71
CA THR A 36 -14.29 -2.11 -0.43
C THR A 36 -13.75 -3.12 -1.43
N ARG A 37 -14.24 -4.36 -1.33
CA ARG A 37 -13.97 -5.48 -2.27
C ARG A 37 -12.56 -6.06 -2.14
N PRO A 38 -12.20 -7.20 -2.78
CA PRO A 38 -10.94 -7.88 -2.53
C PRO A 38 -9.78 -7.16 -3.22
N SER A 39 -9.50 -5.92 -2.82
CA SER A 39 -8.39 -5.12 -3.33
C SER A 39 -7.22 -5.15 -2.37
N THR A 40 -6.02 -5.26 -2.92
CA THR A 40 -4.77 -5.29 -2.15
C THR A 40 -3.71 -4.39 -2.74
N ILE A 41 -2.87 -3.83 -1.87
CA ILE A 41 -1.67 -3.07 -2.26
C ILE A 41 -0.47 -3.66 -1.53
N PHE A 42 0.47 -4.23 -2.27
CA PHE A 42 1.78 -4.63 -1.75
C PHE A 42 2.72 -3.42 -1.71
N VAL A 43 3.31 -3.17 -0.55
CA VAL A 43 4.26 -2.09 -0.31
C VAL A 43 5.60 -2.68 0.15
N PRO A 44 6.66 -2.64 -0.68
CA PRO A 44 7.99 -3.08 -0.31
C PRO A 44 8.54 -2.39 0.93
N SER A 45 9.32 -3.10 1.75
CA SER A 45 9.94 -2.57 2.96
C SER A 45 10.94 -1.45 2.66
N SER A 46 11.59 -1.49 1.49
CA SER A 46 12.48 -0.44 1.01
C SER A 46 11.73 0.88 0.81
N ILE A 47 10.51 0.83 0.26
CA ILE A 47 9.66 2.02 0.07
C ILE A 47 9.20 2.56 1.41
N ILE A 48 8.77 1.70 2.33
CA ILE A 48 8.39 2.11 3.69
C ILE A 48 9.58 2.77 4.41
N THR A 49 10.79 2.24 4.25
CA THR A 49 11.97 2.74 4.96
C THR A 49 12.54 4.02 4.34
N ASN A 50 12.58 4.12 3.01
CA ASN A 50 13.29 5.19 2.31
C ASN A 50 12.37 6.30 1.79
N HIS A 51 11.07 6.03 1.62
CA HIS A 51 10.12 6.91 0.97
C HIS A 51 8.80 7.03 1.75
N TRP A 52 8.87 7.00 3.09
CA TRP A 52 7.72 6.95 3.98
C TRP A 52 6.61 7.97 3.65
N ASP A 53 6.93 9.26 3.63
CA ASP A 53 5.93 10.32 3.43
C ASP A 53 5.33 10.26 2.01
N ALA A 54 6.18 10.07 1.00
CA ALA A 54 5.75 9.93 -0.39
C ALA A 54 4.86 8.69 -0.58
N ALA A 55 5.19 7.58 0.09
CA ALA A 55 4.41 6.35 0.04
C ALA A 55 3.03 6.52 0.67
N ILE A 56 2.95 7.20 1.81
CA ILE A 56 1.67 7.49 2.46
C ILE A 56 0.77 8.29 1.52
N GLN A 57 1.28 9.40 0.97
CA GLN A 57 0.50 10.26 0.09
C GLN A 57 0.05 9.52 -1.17
N ALA A 58 0.98 8.84 -1.86
CA ALA A 58 0.68 8.15 -3.11
C ALA A 58 -0.34 7.02 -2.91
N ILE A 59 -0.23 6.24 -1.83
CA ILE A 59 -1.16 5.15 -1.54
C ILE A 59 -2.54 5.71 -1.20
N GLN A 60 -2.63 6.80 -0.43
CA GLN A 60 -3.90 7.44 -0.10
C GLN A 60 -4.60 8.00 -1.34
N GLU A 61 -3.86 8.70 -2.21
CA GLU A 61 -4.37 9.19 -3.49
C GLU A 61 -4.86 8.03 -4.37
N LYS A 62 -4.10 6.93 -4.42
CA LYS A 62 -4.49 5.73 -5.18
C LYS A 62 -5.76 5.08 -4.64
N ILE A 63 -5.91 4.98 -3.32
CA ILE A 63 -7.12 4.45 -2.68
C ILE A 63 -8.33 5.31 -3.03
N ARG A 64 -8.21 6.65 -2.93
CA ARG A 64 -9.28 7.60 -3.29
C ARG A 64 -9.64 7.53 -4.77
N ALA A 65 -8.65 7.44 -5.66
CA ALA A 65 -8.87 7.41 -7.11
C ALA A 65 -9.45 6.08 -7.61
N SER A 66 -9.26 4.99 -6.86
CA SER A 66 -9.70 3.64 -7.25
C SER A 66 -11.01 3.23 -6.57
N GLU A 67 -11.74 4.18 -6.00
CA GLU A 67 -13.00 3.93 -5.31
C GLU A 67 -14.00 3.28 -6.28
N GLY A 68 -14.47 2.07 -5.96
CA GLY A 68 -15.40 1.30 -6.79
C GLY A 68 -14.78 0.25 -7.74
N HIS A 69 -13.46 0.11 -7.77
CA HIS A 69 -12.77 -0.88 -8.61
C HIS A 69 -11.97 -1.91 -7.79
N ASP A 70 -11.95 -3.15 -8.29
CA ASP A 70 -11.14 -4.25 -7.71
C ASP A 70 -9.73 -4.17 -8.30
N PHE A 71 -8.69 -4.21 -7.45
CA PHE A 71 -7.31 -4.16 -7.90
C PHE A 71 -6.34 -4.86 -6.95
N HIS A 72 -5.32 -5.49 -7.54
CA HIS A 72 -4.16 -6.02 -6.83
C HIS A 72 -2.93 -5.31 -7.38
N LEU A 73 -2.30 -4.46 -6.56
CA LEU A 73 -1.22 -3.60 -7.00
C LEU A 73 0.03 -3.81 -6.16
N ALA A 74 1.20 -3.63 -6.77
CA ALA A 74 2.46 -3.46 -6.08
C ALA A 74 2.95 -2.02 -6.24
N VAL A 75 3.47 -1.45 -5.16
CA VAL A 75 4.13 -0.14 -5.18
C VAL A 75 5.58 -0.35 -5.59
N ASN A 76 6.01 0.34 -6.64
CA ASN A 76 7.39 0.37 -7.10
C ASN A 76 7.94 1.80 -6.97
N TYR A 77 9.27 1.91 -6.97
CA TYR A 77 9.96 3.20 -7.04
C TYR A 77 10.86 3.21 -8.26
N GLU A 78 10.46 3.94 -9.28
CA GLU A 78 11.13 3.99 -10.58
C GLU A 78 11.33 5.45 -10.99
N ASN A 79 12.53 5.77 -11.51
CA ASN A 79 12.87 7.11 -12.00
C ASN A 79 12.57 8.24 -11.00
N GLY A 80 12.73 7.96 -9.70
CA GLY A 80 12.48 8.95 -8.64
C GLY A 80 11.01 9.08 -8.22
N MET A 81 10.09 8.29 -8.79
CA MET A 81 8.65 8.38 -8.54
C MET A 81 8.08 7.04 -8.08
N LEU A 82 7.03 7.10 -7.25
CA LEU A 82 6.27 5.92 -6.86
C LEU A 82 5.25 5.57 -7.94
N THR A 83 5.27 4.31 -8.38
CA THR A 83 4.35 3.78 -9.39
C THR A 83 3.55 2.60 -8.83
N PHE A 84 2.37 2.37 -9.39
CA PHE A 84 1.49 1.26 -9.00
C PHE A 84 1.29 0.32 -10.18
N GLU A 85 1.77 -0.90 -10.04
CA GLU A 85 1.69 -1.90 -11.10
C GLU A 85 0.76 -3.05 -10.71
N PRO A 86 -0.04 -3.60 -11.65
CA PRO A 86 -0.82 -4.80 -11.40
C PRO A 86 0.07 -5.95 -10.93
N GLN A 87 -0.26 -6.51 -9.77
CA GLN A 87 0.39 -7.71 -9.28
C GLN A 87 -0.13 -8.87 -10.14
N LYS A 88 0.71 -9.38 -11.05
CA LYS A 88 0.38 -10.59 -11.80
C LYS A 88 0.35 -11.75 -10.79
N ASN A 89 -0.83 -12.26 -10.49
CA ASN A 89 -0.96 -13.56 -9.85
C ASN A 89 -0.21 -14.57 -10.73
N THR A 90 0.92 -15.06 -10.24
CA THR A 90 1.68 -16.14 -10.87
C THR A 90 1.36 -17.42 -10.13
#